data_AF-A0A538D937-F1
#
_entry.id   AF-A0A538D937-F1
#
_cell.length_a   1.000
_cell.length_b   1.000
_cell.length_c   1.000
_cell.angle_alpha   90.00
_cell.angle_beta   90.00
_cell.angle_gamma   90.00
#
_symmetry.space_group_name_H-M   'P 1'
#
loop_
_entity.id
_entity.type
_entity.pdbx_description
1 polymer ?
#
loop_
_entity_poly.entity_id
_entity_poly.type
_entity_poly.pdbx_seq_one_letter_code
_entity_poly.pdbx_strand_id
1 'polypeptide(L)'
;MTPDKALSELVVDAVLAEFAAMRAEIDRRSNEQHALMGLSITATATLAAFVISKDRYELLPLVPVLTAVLGMRWLDHHRRIREIGDYIRDDINERLSQATSVADLLGAEKELEGSQAYRVVLTLLVATTFAFPPFAAVAGAVAHHDGWTAWNWMFLGVGAAIFGVTLWYWVRQFVVPAFADVRVLTRRRERRVVGRSSGAGTSG
;
A
#
# COMPACT_ATOMS: atom_id res chain seq x y z
N MET A 1 -3.33 -47.02 10.56
CA MET A 1 -3.58 -45.56 10.45
C MET A 1 -5.08 -45.37 10.65
N THR A 2 -5.50 -44.59 11.65
CA THR A 2 -6.94 -44.35 11.85
C THR A 2 -7.45 -43.39 10.76
N PRO A 3 -8.71 -43.52 10.32
CA PRO A 3 -9.28 -42.65 9.28
C PRO A 3 -9.13 -41.15 9.60
N ASP A 4 -9.26 -40.75 10.86
CA ASP A 4 -9.08 -39.37 11.34
C ASP A 4 -7.68 -38.82 11.09
N LYS A 5 -6.65 -39.65 11.25
CA LYS A 5 -5.26 -39.21 11.06
C LYS A 5 -4.97 -38.93 9.57
N ALA A 6 -5.47 -39.78 8.69
CA ALA A 6 -5.32 -39.60 7.25
C ALA A 6 -6.08 -38.36 6.74
N LEU A 7 -7.25 -38.08 7.32
CA LEU A 7 -8.01 -36.86 7.01
C LEU A 7 -7.29 -35.60 7.50
N SER A 8 -6.74 -35.61 8.71
CA SER A 8 -5.95 -34.50 9.26
C SER A 8 -4.71 -34.21 8.41
N GLU A 9 -3.96 -35.24 8.00
CA GLU A 9 -2.80 -35.08 7.10
C GLU A 9 -3.21 -34.47 5.75
N LEU A 10 -4.30 -34.93 5.13
CA LEU A 10 -4.81 -34.36 3.89
C LEU A 10 -5.20 -32.88 4.04
N VAL A 11 -5.84 -32.51 5.16
CA VAL A 11 -6.22 -31.12 5.44
C VAL A 11 -4.99 -30.24 5.62
N VAL A 12 -3.98 -30.72 6.35
CA VAL A 12 -2.72 -29.99 6.53
C VAL A 12 -2.04 -29.76 5.18
N ASP A 13 -1.93 -30.80 4.34
CA ASP A 13 -1.32 -30.69 3.02
C ASP A 13 -2.07 -29.69 2.12
N ALA A 14 -3.41 -29.74 2.11
CA ALA A 14 -4.23 -28.81 1.34
C ALA A 14 -4.05 -27.36 1.81
N VAL A 15 -4.02 -27.12 3.12
CA VAL A 15 -3.85 -25.78 3.70
C VAL A 15 -2.43 -25.24 3.45
N LEU A 16 -1.40 -26.09 3.52
CA LEU A 16 -0.04 -25.70 3.17
C LEU A 16 0.13 -25.39 1.68
N ALA A 17 -0.57 -26.13 0.81
CA ALA A 17 -0.60 -25.83 -0.63
C ALA A 17 -1.27 -24.48 -0.91
N GLU A 18 -2.38 -24.18 -0.21
CA GLU A 18 -3.04 -22.88 -0.29
C GLU A 18 -2.14 -21.74 0.22
N PHE A 19 -1.45 -21.93 1.35
CA PHE A 19 -0.47 -20.98 1.86
C PHE A 19 0.64 -20.68 0.84
N ALA A 20 1.21 -21.71 0.23
CA ALA A 20 2.25 -21.56 -0.78
C ALA A 20 1.75 -20.78 -2.02
N ALA A 21 0.52 -21.06 -2.47
CA ALA A 21 -0.10 -20.33 -3.59
C ALA A 21 -0.32 -18.84 -3.24
N MET A 22 -0.81 -18.56 -2.03
CA MET A 22 -1.03 -17.19 -1.56
C MET A 22 0.28 -16.40 -1.43
N ARG A 23 1.37 -17.06 -0.97
CA ARG A 23 2.71 -16.46 -0.95
C ARG A 23 3.24 -16.15 -2.34
N ALA A 24 3.11 -17.09 -3.28
CA ALA A 24 3.52 -16.86 -4.66
C ALA A 24 2.78 -15.66 -5.29
N GLU A 25 1.49 -15.48 -4.96
CA GLU A 25 0.71 -14.34 -5.41
C GLU A 25 1.17 -13.02 -4.77
N ILE A 26 1.53 -13.00 -3.48
CA ILE A 26 2.16 -11.85 -2.82
C ILE A 26 3.45 -11.46 -3.55
N ASP A 27 4.33 -12.42 -3.80
CA ASP A 27 5.62 -12.17 -4.46
C ASP A 27 5.45 -11.63 -5.88
N ARG A 28 4.52 -12.22 -6.65
CA ARG A 28 4.18 -11.76 -8.00
C ARG A 28 3.68 -10.31 -7.98
N ARG A 29 2.75 -9.98 -7.07
CA ARG A 29 2.22 -8.61 -6.94
C ARG A 29 3.25 -7.62 -6.45
N SER A 30 4.15 -8.02 -5.55
CA SER A 30 5.26 -7.20 -5.08
C SER A 30 6.22 -6.85 -6.23
N ASN A 31 6.55 -7.83 -7.08
CA ASN A 31 7.35 -7.58 -8.28
C ASN A 31 6.65 -6.64 -9.27
N GLU A 32 5.33 -6.79 -9.47
CA GLU A 32 4.54 -5.88 -10.29
C GLU A 32 4.53 -4.44 -9.74
N GLN A 33 4.49 -4.27 -8.41
CA GLN A 33 4.64 -2.95 -7.77
C GLN A 33 5.98 -2.30 -8.09
N HIS A 34 7.08 -3.05 -7.99
CA HIS A 34 8.41 -2.55 -8.35
C HIS A 34 8.49 -2.17 -9.83
N ALA A 35 7.90 -2.98 -10.72
CA ALA A 35 7.84 -2.68 -12.15
C ALA A 35 7.06 -1.39 -12.45
N LEU A 36 5.91 -1.18 -11.79
CA LEU A 36 5.11 0.04 -11.93
C LEU A 36 5.85 1.29 -11.45
N MET A 37 6.60 1.18 -10.34
CA MET A 37 7.43 2.27 -9.84
C MET A 37 8.56 2.61 -10.83
N GLY A 38 9.27 1.60 -11.32
CA GLY A 38 10.30 1.77 -12.35
C GLY A 38 9.74 2.43 -13.62
N LEU A 39 8.60 1.93 -14.12
CA LEU A 39 7.93 2.49 -15.29
C LEU A 39 7.53 3.96 -15.09
N SER A 40 7.02 4.31 -13.90
CA SER A 40 6.67 5.70 -13.59
C SER A 40 7.90 6.60 -13.62
N ILE A 41 9.01 6.19 -12.98
CA ILE A 41 10.26 6.94 -12.96
C ILE A 41 10.82 7.10 -14.38
N THR A 42 10.89 6.02 -15.16
CA THR A 42 11.37 6.05 -16.54
C THR A 42 10.49 6.93 -17.43
N ALA A 43 9.16 6.75 -17.41
CA ALA A 43 8.25 7.51 -18.25
C ALA A 43 8.31 9.02 -17.95
N THR A 44 8.34 9.38 -16.67
CA THR A 44 8.44 10.79 -16.23
C THR A 44 9.78 11.41 -16.58
N ALA A 45 10.89 10.70 -16.35
CA ALA A 45 12.23 11.17 -16.71
C ALA A 45 12.39 11.32 -18.22
N THR A 46 11.95 10.35 -19.01
CA THR A 46 11.99 10.41 -20.48
C THR A 46 11.15 11.56 -21.00
N LEU A 47 9.93 11.75 -20.48
CA LEU A 47 9.07 12.85 -20.90
C LEU A 47 9.68 14.20 -20.52
N ALA A 48 10.22 14.34 -19.31
CA ALA A 48 10.91 15.57 -18.89
C ALA A 48 12.12 15.89 -19.80
N ALA A 49 12.96 14.89 -20.08
CA ALA A 49 14.12 15.06 -20.97
C ALA A 49 13.69 15.44 -22.40
N PHE A 50 12.63 14.82 -22.93
CA PHE A 50 12.10 15.13 -24.25
C PHE A 50 11.52 16.55 -24.32
N VAL A 51 10.72 16.94 -23.33
CA VAL A 51 10.15 18.30 -23.22
C VAL A 51 11.25 19.36 -23.22
N ILE A 52 12.26 19.19 -22.35
CA ILE A 52 13.36 20.14 -22.20
C ILE A 52 14.22 20.20 -23.48
N SER A 53 14.53 19.06 -24.09
CA SER A 53 15.43 19.01 -25.25
C SER A 53 14.79 19.49 -26.56
N LYS A 54 13.46 19.44 -26.67
CA LYS A 54 12.71 19.78 -27.88
C LYS A 54 11.84 21.01 -27.74
N ASP A 55 11.84 21.66 -26.58
CA ASP A 55 10.97 22.80 -26.27
C ASP A 55 9.47 22.48 -26.50
N ARG A 56 9.06 21.28 -26.04
CA ARG A 56 7.71 20.72 -26.25
C ARG A 56 6.89 20.68 -24.96
N TYR A 57 6.79 21.83 -24.27
CA TYR A 57 6.13 21.94 -22.96
C TYR A 57 4.65 21.56 -22.97
N GLU A 58 4.00 21.57 -24.13
CA GLU A 58 2.62 21.11 -24.29
C GLU A 58 2.41 19.60 -24.02
N LEU A 59 3.49 18.82 -23.85
CA LEU A 59 3.41 17.40 -23.49
C LEU A 59 3.39 17.15 -21.98
N LEU A 60 3.73 18.15 -21.14
CA LEU A 60 3.71 18.02 -19.68
C LEU A 60 2.35 17.62 -19.08
N PRO A 61 1.18 18.01 -19.65
CA PRO A 61 -0.12 17.53 -19.21
C PRO A 61 -0.33 16.00 -19.26
N LEU A 62 0.55 15.25 -19.96
CA LEU A 62 0.50 13.78 -19.95
C LEU A 62 1.02 13.18 -18.63
N VAL A 63 1.89 13.89 -17.89
CA VAL A 63 2.51 13.39 -16.66
C VAL A 63 1.47 13.08 -15.57
N PRO A 64 0.51 13.97 -15.23
CA PRO A 64 -0.54 13.65 -14.25
C PRO A 64 -1.37 12.41 -14.62
N VAL A 65 -1.66 12.20 -15.90
CA VAL A 65 -2.44 11.05 -16.37
C VAL A 65 -1.64 9.75 -16.19
N LEU A 66 -0.40 9.73 -16.66
CA LEU A 66 0.47 8.55 -16.57
C LEU A 66 0.71 8.12 -15.12
N THR A 67 1.10 9.07 -14.28
CA THR A 67 1.41 8.80 -12.87
C THR A 67 0.17 8.42 -12.06
N ALA A 68 -1.00 8.99 -12.37
CA ALA A 68 -2.25 8.59 -11.71
C ALA A 68 -2.64 7.14 -12.03
N VAL A 69 -2.55 6.73 -13.30
CA VAL A 69 -2.89 5.36 -13.71
C VAL A 69 -1.93 4.35 -13.07
N LEU A 70 -0.62 4.63 -13.13
CA LEU A 70 0.40 3.75 -12.54
C LEU A 70 0.30 3.71 -11.01
N GLY A 71 0.10 4.86 -10.37
CA GLY A 71 -0.06 4.96 -8.92
C GLY A 71 -1.32 4.24 -8.42
N MET A 72 -2.42 4.27 -9.18
CA MET A 72 -3.64 3.54 -8.84
C MET A 72 -3.44 2.02 -8.93
N ARG A 73 -2.75 1.53 -9.98
CA ARG A 73 -2.40 0.11 -10.09
C ARG A 73 -1.48 -0.33 -8.97
N TRP A 74 -0.48 0.48 -8.64
CA TRP A 74 0.43 0.20 -7.54
C TRP A 74 -0.33 0.04 -6.22
N LEU A 75 -1.31 0.92 -5.97
CA LEU A 75 -2.15 0.88 -4.78
C LEU A 75 -3.09 -0.33 -4.75
N ASP A 76 -3.64 -0.76 -5.88
CA ASP A 76 -4.42 -2.00 -5.97
C ASP A 76 -3.57 -3.21 -5.55
N HIS A 77 -2.35 -3.35 -6.09
CA HIS A 77 -1.44 -4.42 -5.68
C HIS A 77 -1.13 -4.34 -4.18
N HIS A 78 -0.92 -3.13 -3.63
CA HIS A 78 -0.63 -2.96 -2.21
C HIS A 78 -1.77 -3.46 -1.34
N ARG A 79 -3.01 -3.10 -1.71
CA ARG A 79 -4.22 -3.50 -1.01
C ARG A 79 -4.42 -5.01 -1.06
N ARG A 80 -4.22 -5.61 -2.23
CA ARG A 80 -4.35 -7.07 -2.43
C ARG A 80 -3.30 -7.85 -1.65
N ILE A 81 -2.05 -7.38 -1.63
CA ILE A 81 -0.99 -7.99 -0.81
C ILE A 81 -1.40 -7.97 0.67
N ARG A 82 -1.95 -6.85 1.16
CA ARG A 82 -2.44 -6.74 2.53
C ARG A 82 -3.60 -7.70 2.81
N GLU A 83 -4.60 -7.76 1.93
CA GLU A 83 -5.74 -8.69 2.08
C GLU A 83 -5.28 -10.15 2.12
N ILE A 84 -4.31 -10.54 1.28
CA ILE A 84 -3.76 -11.90 1.28
C ILE A 84 -2.96 -12.16 2.56
N GLY A 85 -2.17 -11.19 3.01
CA GLY A 85 -1.43 -11.30 4.28
C GLY A 85 -2.36 -11.43 5.48
N ASP A 86 -3.45 -10.67 5.50
CA ASP A 86 -4.48 -10.75 6.55
C ASP A 86 -5.18 -12.14 6.50
N TYR A 87 -5.52 -12.66 5.32
CA TYR A 87 -6.07 -14.01 5.15
C TYR A 87 -5.11 -15.13 5.62
N ILE A 88 -3.82 -15.03 5.30
CA ILE A 88 -2.80 -15.98 5.76
C ILE A 88 -2.74 -15.98 7.30
N ARG A 89 -2.71 -14.78 7.90
CA ARG A 89 -2.57 -14.61 9.35
C ARG A 89 -3.80 -15.08 10.11
N ASP A 90 -4.98 -14.77 9.60
CA ASP A 90 -6.23 -14.92 10.33
C ASP A 90 -6.89 -16.28 10.01
N ASP A 91 -7.03 -16.65 8.73
CA ASP A 91 -7.74 -17.88 8.32
C ASP A 91 -6.83 -19.11 8.22
N ILE A 92 -5.69 -19.01 7.53
CA ILE A 92 -4.80 -20.17 7.30
C ILE A 92 -4.18 -20.64 8.62
N ASN A 93 -3.71 -19.70 9.45
CA ASN A 93 -3.15 -20.02 10.75
C ASN A 93 -4.18 -20.66 11.69
N GLU A 94 -5.44 -20.20 11.67
CA GLU A 94 -6.52 -20.81 12.44
C GLU A 94 -6.78 -22.25 12.00
N ARG A 95 -6.90 -22.50 10.68
CA ARG A 95 -7.13 -23.84 10.12
C ARG A 95 -5.98 -24.80 10.44
N LEU A 96 -4.74 -24.34 10.37
CA LEU A 96 -3.56 -25.14 10.76
C LEU A 96 -3.57 -25.46 12.25
N SER A 97 -3.94 -24.49 13.09
CA SER A 97 -4.01 -24.71 14.54
C SER A 97 -5.09 -25.73 14.90
N GLN A 98 -6.26 -25.69 14.26
CA GLN A 98 -7.32 -26.67 14.42
C GLN A 98 -6.88 -28.08 13.97
N ALA A 99 -6.14 -28.19 12.86
CA ALA A 99 -5.72 -29.48 12.32
C ALA A 99 -4.55 -30.13 13.07
N THR A 100 -3.66 -29.35 13.68
CA THR A 100 -2.41 -29.82 14.31
C THR A 100 -2.41 -29.74 15.83
N SER A 101 -3.41 -29.10 16.46
CA SER A 101 -3.47 -28.79 17.89
C SER A 101 -2.31 -27.94 18.43
N VAL A 102 -1.46 -27.40 17.55
CA VAL A 102 -0.39 -26.45 17.90
C VAL A 102 -0.92 -25.03 17.72
N ALA A 103 -0.77 -24.19 18.76
CA ALA A 103 -1.14 -22.79 18.67
C ALA A 103 -0.09 -22.00 17.87
N ASP A 104 -0.54 -21.24 16.87
CA ASP A 104 0.22 -20.21 16.16
C ASP A 104 1.50 -20.69 15.43
N LEU A 105 1.34 -21.59 14.44
CA LEU A 105 2.45 -22.11 13.64
C LEU A 105 3.11 -21.05 12.74
N LEU A 106 2.38 -20.00 12.36
CA LEU A 106 2.86 -18.92 11.49
C LEU A 106 3.24 -17.64 12.27
N GLY A 107 3.29 -17.72 13.61
CA GLY A 107 3.47 -16.56 14.50
C GLY A 107 4.77 -15.76 14.32
N ALA A 108 5.80 -16.34 13.68
CA ALA A 108 7.07 -15.65 13.41
C ALA A 108 6.91 -14.36 12.56
N GLU A 109 5.85 -14.26 11.75
CA GLU A 109 5.56 -13.01 11.04
C GLU A 109 5.13 -11.86 11.95
N LYS A 110 4.51 -12.14 13.09
CA LYS A 110 4.07 -11.10 14.04
C LYS A 110 5.24 -10.37 14.69
N GLU A 111 6.39 -11.04 14.85
CA GLU A 111 7.60 -10.41 15.39
C GLU A 111 8.30 -9.52 14.36
N LEU A 112 8.02 -9.70 13.06
CA LEU A 112 8.58 -8.91 11.97
C LEU A 112 7.72 -7.70 11.59
N GLU A 113 6.61 -7.44 12.28
CA GLU A 113 5.82 -6.23 12.08
C GLU A 113 6.64 -4.98 12.47
N GLY A 114 7.32 -4.40 11.47
CA GLY A 114 8.05 -3.15 11.62
C GLY A 114 7.15 -2.03 12.16
N SER A 115 7.75 -1.08 12.86
CA SER A 115 7.01 -0.01 13.53
C SER A 115 6.01 0.67 12.57
N GLN A 116 4.81 0.97 13.07
CA GLN A 116 3.78 1.65 12.28
C GLN A 116 4.30 2.94 11.63
N ALA A 117 5.21 3.65 12.31
CA ALA A 117 5.90 4.84 11.79
C ALA A 117 6.73 4.53 10.52
N TYR A 118 7.48 3.42 10.51
CA TYR A 118 8.26 3.01 9.35
C TYR A 118 7.38 2.73 8.13
N ARG A 119 6.25 2.04 8.33
CA ARG A 119 5.26 1.78 7.26
C ARG A 119 4.68 3.06 6.69
N VAL A 120 4.35 4.03 7.55
CA VAL A 120 3.85 5.35 7.12
C VAL A 120 4.93 6.10 6.33
N VAL A 121 6.17 6.13 6.80
CA VAL A 121 7.27 6.81 6.10
C VAL A 121 7.52 6.22 4.72
N LEU A 122 7.63 4.90 4.60
CA LEU A 122 7.80 4.25 3.29
C LEU A 122 6.62 4.54 2.35
N THR A 123 5.40 4.50 2.87
CA THR A 123 4.20 4.79 2.09
C THR A 123 4.20 6.23 1.60
N LEU A 124 4.58 7.19 2.45
CA LEU A 124 4.70 8.60 2.06
C LEU A 124 5.78 8.81 1.01
N LEU A 125 6.90 8.07 1.10
CA LEU A 125 7.97 8.14 0.12
C LEU A 125 7.49 7.65 -1.25
N VAL A 126 6.76 6.52 -1.31
CA VAL A 126 6.16 6.03 -2.55
C VAL A 126 5.07 6.98 -3.06
N ALA A 127 4.22 7.51 -2.17
CA ALA A 127 3.21 8.50 -2.53
C ALA A 127 3.87 9.72 -3.19
N THR A 128 5.00 10.17 -2.65
CA THR A 128 5.78 11.28 -3.21
C THR A 128 6.30 10.96 -4.61
N THR A 129 6.74 9.72 -4.87
CA THR A 129 7.18 9.29 -6.21
C THR A 129 6.08 9.44 -7.27
N PHE A 130 4.83 9.16 -6.93
CA PHE A 130 3.70 9.32 -7.86
C PHE A 130 3.08 10.72 -7.84
N ALA A 131 3.19 11.45 -6.72
CA ALA A 131 2.57 12.76 -6.53
C ALA A 131 3.42 13.94 -7.00
N PHE A 132 4.74 13.86 -6.81
CA PHE A 132 5.64 14.95 -7.14
C PHE A 132 5.72 15.27 -8.65
N PRO A 133 5.86 14.29 -9.56
CA PRO A 133 5.95 14.58 -11.00
C PRO A 133 4.74 15.34 -11.56
N PRO A 134 3.47 15.03 -11.19
CA PRO A 134 2.31 15.84 -11.53
C PRO A 134 2.43 17.31 -11.17
N PHE A 135 2.84 17.62 -9.93
CA PHE A 135 2.98 19.01 -9.48
C PHE A 135 4.07 19.74 -10.26
N ALA A 136 5.22 19.09 -10.48
CA ALA A 136 6.30 19.65 -11.27
C ALA A 136 5.88 19.88 -12.74
N ALA A 137 5.13 18.94 -13.31
CA ALA A 137 4.62 19.05 -14.68
C ALA A 137 3.61 20.18 -14.82
N VAL A 138 2.66 20.32 -13.89
CA VAL A 138 1.70 21.43 -13.89
C VAL A 138 2.43 22.77 -13.78
N ALA A 139 3.38 22.90 -12.86
CA ALA A 139 4.15 24.13 -12.68
C ALA A 139 4.97 24.49 -13.94
N GLY A 140 5.65 23.50 -14.52
CA GLY A 140 6.43 23.70 -15.74
C GLY A 140 5.57 24.06 -16.95
N ALA A 141 4.39 23.44 -17.06
CA ALA A 141 3.44 23.69 -18.14
C ALA A 141 2.88 25.12 -18.06
N VAL A 142 2.43 25.53 -16.87
CA VAL A 142 1.93 26.91 -16.65
C VAL A 142 3.02 27.96 -16.87
N ALA A 143 4.28 27.66 -16.54
CA ALA A 143 5.39 28.59 -16.77
C ALA A 143 5.72 28.79 -18.26
N HIS A 144 5.37 27.84 -19.14
CA HIS A 144 5.68 27.86 -20.58
C HIS A 144 4.38 27.71 -21.41
N HIS A 145 3.36 28.48 -21.06
CA HIS A 145 2.04 28.40 -21.67
C HIS A 145 1.89 29.16 -23.00
N ASP A 146 2.98 29.75 -23.50
CA ASP A 146 3.00 30.50 -24.75
C ASP A 146 2.60 29.57 -25.91
N GLY A 147 1.59 29.98 -26.69
CA GLY A 147 1.07 29.19 -27.82
C GLY A 147 0.14 28.04 -27.44
N TRP A 148 -0.33 27.96 -26.19
CA TRP A 148 -1.27 26.91 -25.81
C TRP A 148 -2.63 27.03 -26.49
N THR A 149 -3.14 25.87 -26.90
CA THR A 149 -4.50 25.73 -27.42
C THR A 149 -5.47 25.38 -26.29
N ALA A 150 -6.78 25.51 -26.55
CA ALA A 150 -7.83 25.06 -25.62
C ALA A 150 -7.68 23.58 -25.23
N TRP A 151 -7.13 22.75 -26.12
CA TRP A 151 -6.86 21.33 -25.86
C TRP A 151 -5.84 21.13 -24.74
N ASN A 152 -4.78 21.93 -24.70
CA ASN A 152 -3.73 21.82 -23.68
C ASN A 152 -4.29 22.09 -22.28
N TRP A 153 -5.12 23.14 -22.15
CA TRP A 153 -5.81 23.46 -20.90
C TRP A 153 -6.81 22.38 -20.49
N MET A 154 -7.54 21.81 -21.46
CA MET A 154 -8.45 20.69 -21.20
C MET A 154 -7.68 19.47 -20.67
N PHE A 155 -6.56 19.08 -21.30
CA PHE A 155 -5.74 17.96 -20.84
C PHE A 155 -5.13 18.21 -19.47
N LEU A 156 -4.65 19.42 -19.19
CA LEU A 156 -4.14 19.80 -17.87
C LEU A 156 -5.23 19.68 -16.81
N GLY A 157 -6.43 20.21 -17.10
CA GLY A 157 -7.58 20.16 -16.18
C GLY A 157 -8.04 18.73 -15.91
N VAL A 158 -8.19 17.91 -16.95
CA VAL A 158 -8.54 16.49 -16.82
C VAL A 158 -7.46 15.73 -16.04
N GLY A 159 -6.18 15.95 -16.35
CA GLY A 159 -5.06 15.34 -15.64
C GLY A 159 -5.02 15.73 -14.16
N ALA A 160 -5.22 17.00 -13.85
CA ALA A 160 -5.29 17.50 -12.47
C ALA A 160 -6.49 16.92 -11.71
N ALA A 161 -7.66 16.79 -12.35
CA ALA A 161 -8.84 16.18 -11.75
C ALA A 161 -8.62 14.70 -11.43
N ILE A 162 -8.10 13.93 -12.39
CA ILE A 162 -7.78 12.50 -12.20
C ILE A 162 -6.74 12.35 -11.08
N PHE A 163 -5.69 13.17 -11.09
CA PHE A 163 -4.67 13.15 -10.05
C PHE A 163 -5.26 13.51 -8.67
N GLY A 164 -6.14 14.49 -8.59
CA GLY A 164 -6.84 14.86 -7.35
C GLY A 164 -7.68 13.72 -6.78
N VAL A 165 -8.40 12.98 -7.63
CA VAL A 165 -9.15 11.78 -7.22
C VAL A 165 -8.22 10.70 -6.70
N THR A 166 -7.10 10.45 -7.39
CA THR A 166 -6.09 9.48 -6.96
C THR A 166 -5.47 9.89 -5.62
N LEU A 167 -5.08 11.15 -5.45
CA LEU A 167 -4.52 11.67 -4.22
C LEU A 167 -5.52 11.55 -3.05
N TRP A 168 -6.79 11.90 -3.27
CA TRP A 168 -7.85 11.72 -2.29
C TRP A 168 -7.98 10.25 -1.87
N TYR A 169 -7.95 9.33 -2.83
CA TYR A 169 -8.03 7.90 -2.56
C TYR A 169 -6.82 7.40 -1.76
N TRP A 170 -5.61 7.86 -2.10
CA TRP A 170 -4.38 7.59 -1.34
C TRP A 170 -4.46 8.09 0.10
N VAL A 171 -4.90 9.34 0.30
CA VAL A 171 -5.09 9.92 1.64
C VAL A 171 -6.09 9.09 2.44
N ARG A 172 -7.22 8.74 1.83
CA ARG A 172 -8.26 7.94 2.49
C ARG A 172 -7.77 6.55 2.89
N GLN A 173 -6.95 5.90 2.06
CA GLN A 173 -6.46 4.55 2.34
C GLN A 173 -5.32 4.51 3.36
N PHE A 174 -4.45 5.51 3.42
CA PHE A 174 -3.25 5.45 4.25
C PHE A 174 -3.27 6.37 5.47
N VAL A 175 -3.77 7.59 5.29
CA VAL A 175 -3.73 8.61 6.33
C VAL A 175 -4.81 8.35 7.38
N VAL A 176 -6.03 8.00 6.93
CA VAL A 176 -7.16 7.76 7.83
C VAL A 176 -6.92 6.56 8.78
N PRO A 177 -6.47 5.38 8.31
CA PRO A 177 -6.22 4.25 9.22
C PRO A 177 -5.04 4.51 10.15
N ALA A 178 -3.96 5.13 9.66
CA ALA A 178 -2.80 5.48 10.49
C ALA A 178 -3.19 6.37 11.69
N PHE A 179 -4.10 7.33 11.50
CA PHE A 179 -4.58 8.16 12.59
C PHE A 179 -5.65 7.49 13.47
N ALA A 180 -6.44 6.56 12.93
CA ALA A 180 -7.42 5.80 13.70
C ALA A 180 -6.74 4.86 14.72
N ASP A 181 -5.70 4.14 14.30
CA ASP A 181 -4.96 3.20 15.16
C ASP A 181 -4.19 3.93 16.28
N VAL A 182 -3.63 5.11 16.01
CA VAL A 182 -2.95 5.93 17.05
C VAL A 182 -3.91 6.30 18.18
N ARG A 183 -5.18 6.63 17.87
CA ARG A 183 -6.20 6.93 18.88
C ARG A 183 -6.62 5.69 19.70
N VAL A 184 -6.54 4.51 19.11
CA VAL A 184 -6.83 3.24 19.81
C VAL A 184 -5.68 2.86 20.74
N LEU A 185 -4.43 3.06 20.31
CA LEU A 185 -3.24 2.78 21.12
C LEU A 185 -3.10 3.73 22.32
N THR A 186 -3.41 5.02 22.16
CA THR A 186 -3.43 5.96 23.30
C THR A 186 -4.49 5.58 24.32
N ARG A 187 -5.70 5.19 23.88
CA ARG A 187 -6.76 4.70 24.78
C ARG A 187 -6.39 3.40 25.51
N ARG A 188 -5.66 2.47 24.87
CA ARG A 188 -5.17 1.26 25.55
C ARG A 188 -4.08 1.56 26.58
N ARG A 189 -3.22 2.54 26.31
CA ARG A 189 -2.19 3.00 27.24
C ARG A 189 -2.80 3.69 28.46
N GLU A 190 -3.80 4.55 28.26
CA GLU A 190 -4.55 5.19 29.35
C GLU A 190 -5.28 4.17 30.22
N ARG A 191 -5.94 3.16 29.63
CA ARG A 191 -6.59 2.08 30.41
C ARG A 191 -5.61 1.23 31.21
N ARG A 192 -4.41 0.96 30.70
CA ARG A 192 -3.36 0.25 31.47
C ARG A 192 -2.80 1.09 32.61
N VAL A 193 -2.68 2.41 32.44
CA VAL A 193 -2.24 3.32 33.51
C VAL A 193 -3.31 3.44 34.60
N VAL A 194 -4.58 3.59 34.22
CA VAL A 194 -5.71 3.65 35.17
C VAL A 194 -5.88 2.32 35.91
N GLY A 195 -5.84 1.17 35.23
CA GLY A 195 -5.92 -0.15 35.86
C GLY A 195 -4.75 -0.46 36.82
N ARG A 196 -3.56 0.09 36.56
CA ARG A 196 -2.39 -0.05 37.44
C ARG A 196 -2.46 0.88 38.66
N SER A 197 -3.14 2.02 38.56
CA SER A 197 -3.39 2.91 39.70
C SER A 197 -4.48 2.40 40.66
N SER A 198 -5.49 1.70 40.13
CA SER A 198 -6.57 1.10 40.94
C SER A 198 -6.15 -0.18 41.68
N GLY A 199 -5.12 -0.89 41.21
CA GLY A 199 -4.58 -2.08 41.86
C GLY A 199 -3.53 -1.79 42.96
N ALA A 200 -3.10 -0.54 43.12
CA ALA A 200 -2.08 -0.15 44.11
C ALA A 200 -2.67 0.33 45.45
N GLY A 201 -4.00 0.30 45.61
CA GLY A 201 -4.71 0.82 46.80
C GLY A 201 -5.31 -0.23 47.73
N THR A 202 -5.08 -1.53 47.50
CA THR A 202 -5.65 -2.60 48.34
C THR A 202 -4.58 -3.61 48.73
N SER A 203 -3.59 -3.16 49.49
CA SER A 203 -2.75 -4.00 50.33
C SER A 203 -2.10 -3.11 51.39
N GLY A 204 -2.66 -3.12 52.59
CA GLY A 204 -2.23 -2.33 53.74
C GLY A 204 -3.40 -1.93 54.61
#